data_AF-A0AAE1KVZ4-F1
#
_entry.id   AF-A0AAE1KVZ4-F1
#
_cell.length_a   1.000
_cell.length_b   1.000
_cell.length_c   1.000
_cell.angle_alpha   90.00
_cell.angle_beta   90.00
_cell.angle_gamma   90.00
#
_symmetry.space_group_name_H-M   'P 1'
#
loop_
_entity.id
_entity.type
_entity.pdbx_description
1 polymer ?
#
loop_
_entity_poly.entity_id
_entity_poly.type
_entity_poly.pdbx_seq_one_letter_code
_entity_poly.pdbx_strand_id
1 'polypeptide(L)'
;MPTYTVVTSLVRNLLSDHFALETTISIGSTALANRKRLDVPTARLGQLTAYVEAWYSATRDTYTDADSLYGSLTDIIEDFVEGTRGPTQSNKPCQRTYARDPRIVNCQQTLATYQRQWQKNPGDHEAREAMVVVARHLTELRQEVRKIYWNDFLAKVRQTKSLQEVWQHVNQVRGKNRRPTCTPDPAAKAQELMHDWKGASSLSGLPRHHQEELANQRQRRRDLVHQNVILEDDTCVAITHDELLYAVK
;
A
#
# COMPACT_ATOMS: atom_id res chain seq x y z
N MET A 1 2.88 -28.52 -28.03
CA MET A 1 3.14 -28.70 -26.60
C MET A 1 2.99 -27.38 -25.86
N PRO A 2 2.18 -27.30 -24.80
CA PRO A 2 2.17 -26.14 -23.92
C PRO A 2 3.48 -26.05 -23.12
N THR A 3 4.07 -24.86 -23.07
CA THR A 3 5.28 -24.57 -22.29
C THR A 3 4.86 -23.90 -20.99
N TYR A 4 5.14 -24.54 -19.85
CA TYR A 4 4.78 -24.02 -18.53
C TYR A 4 5.98 -23.29 -17.91
N THR A 5 5.72 -22.17 -17.23
CA THR A 5 6.74 -21.45 -16.45
C THR A 5 6.23 -21.36 -15.02
N VAL A 6 6.90 -22.04 -14.09
CA VAL A 6 6.65 -21.86 -12.66
C VAL A 6 7.22 -20.50 -12.27
N VAL A 7 6.37 -19.48 -12.22
CA VAL A 7 6.77 -18.17 -11.71
C VAL A 7 6.73 -18.25 -10.19
N THR A 8 7.85 -18.67 -9.60
CA THR A 8 8.03 -18.44 -8.16
C THR A 8 8.06 -16.92 -7.95
N SER A 9 7.33 -16.43 -6.95
CA SER A 9 7.40 -15.01 -6.54
C SER A 9 8.75 -14.63 -5.93
N LEU A 10 9.82 -15.37 -6.24
CA LEU A 10 11.17 -15.27 -5.71
C LEU A 10 12.18 -14.68 -6.70
N VAL A 11 11.75 -14.11 -7.84
CA VAL A 11 12.68 -13.47 -8.81
C VAL A 11 13.06 -12.04 -8.39
N ARG A 12 12.56 -11.52 -7.27
CA ARG A 12 12.88 -10.15 -6.81
C ARG A 12 14.08 -10.02 -5.88
N ASN A 13 14.63 -11.12 -5.37
CA ASN A 13 15.76 -11.09 -4.42
C ASN A 13 17.10 -11.53 -5.04
N LEU A 14 17.13 -11.88 -6.33
CA LEU A 14 18.36 -12.23 -7.06
C LEU A 14 18.78 -11.19 -8.11
N LEU A 15 18.02 -10.10 -8.26
CA LEU A 15 18.33 -8.99 -9.16
C LEU A 15 18.59 -7.70 -8.37
N SER A 16 19.49 -7.80 -7.39
CA SER A 16 20.12 -6.66 -6.73
C SER A 16 21.25 -6.14 -7.65
N ASP A 17 21.00 -4.99 -8.26
CA ASP A 17 21.89 -3.91 -8.74
C ASP A 17 23.23 -4.18 -9.46
N HIS A 18 23.62 -5.42 -9.79
CA HIS A 18 24.96 -5.67 -10.39
C HIS A 18 25.01 -6.31 -11.78
N PHE A 19 23.89 -6.50 -12.49
CA PHE A 19 23.91 -7.09 -13.84
C PHE A 19 23.26 -6.20 -14.91
N ALA A 20 23.72 -4.95 -14.98
CA ALA A 20 23.43 -4.03 -16.08
C ALA A 20 24.70 -3.75 -16.88
N LEU A 21 25.30 -4.78 -17.48
CA LEU A 21 26.32 -4.60 -18.53
C LEU A 21 26.09 -5.62 -19.66
N GLU A 22 25.78 -5.06 -20.83
CA GLU A 22 25.93 -5.64 -22.17
C GLU A 22 25.40 -7.05 -22.42
N THR A 23 24.08 -7.18 -22.54
CA THR A 23 23.53 -8.15 -23.51
C THR A 23 22.20 -7.64 -24.04
N THR A 24 22.17 -7.23 -25.31
CA THR A 24 20.93 -6.94 -26.02
C THR A 24 20.20 -8.25 -26.27
N ILE A 25 19.35 -8.67 -25.33
CA ILE A 25 18.47 -9.81 -25.53
C ILE A 25 17.34 -9.34 -26.45
N SER A 26 17.44 -9.68 -27.74
CA SER A 26 16.32 -9.54 -28.67
C SER A 26 15.17 -10.45 -28.22
N ILE A 27 14.18 -9.88 -27.53
CA ILE A 27 12.93 -10.56 -27.22
C ILE A 27 12.11 -10.59 -28.51
N GLY A 28 12.44 -11.54 -29.39
CA GLY A 28 11.55 -11.93 -30.48
C GLY A 28 10.26 -12.49 -29.89
N SER A 29 9.14 -11.82 -30.13
CA SER A 29 7.81 -12.29 -29.77
C SER A 29 7.48 -13.55 -30.59
N THR A 30 7.96 -14.72 -30.16
CA THR A 30 7.41 -16.00 -30.60
C THR A 30 5.96 -16.08 -30.14
N ALA A 31 5.06 -16.41 -31.07
CA ALA A 31 3.61 -16.45 -30.89
C ALA A 31 3.18 -16.97 -29.50
N LEU A 32 2.20 -16.28 -28.90
CA LEU A 32 1.56 -16.62 -27.64
C LEU A 32 0.99 -18.05 -27.71
N ALA A 33 1.79 -19.04 -27.31
CA ALA A 33 1.26 -20.33 -26.90
C ALA A 33 0.28 -20.07 -25.73
N ASN A 34 -0.89 -20.70 -25.74
CA ASN A 34 -1.82 -20.71 -24.62
C ASN A 34 -1.12 -21.30 -23.38
N ARG A 35 -0.50 -20.45 -22.56
CA ARG A 35 0.17 -20.85 -21.31
C ARG A 35 -0.84 -20.79 -20.16
N LYS A 36 -1.22 -21.95 -19.62
CA LYS A 36 -2.06 -22.04 -18.42
C LYS A 36 -1.21 -21.65 -17.21
N ARG A 37 -1.64 -20.62 -16.47
CA ARG A 37 -0.99 -20.18 -15.22
C ARG A 37 -1.59 -20.95 -14.04
N LEU A 38 -0.73 -21.54 -13.23
CA LEU A 38 -1.09 -22.22 -11.99
C LEU A 38 -0.70 -21.33 -10.81
N ASP A 39 -1.71 -20.85 -10.07
CA ASP A 39 -1.50 -20.03 -8.87
C ASP A 39 -1.54 -20.91 -7.63
N VAL A 40 -0.37 -21.14 -7.02
CA VAL A 40 -0.23 -21.91 -5.77
C VAL A 40 0.06 -20.94 -4.62
N PRO A 41 -0.77 -20.88 -3.56
CA PRO A 41 -0.51 -20.04 -2.41
C PRO A 41 0.83 -20.37 -1.74
N THR A 42 1.61 -19.35 -1.36
CA THR A 42 2.94 -19.52 -0.75
C THR A 42 2.93 -20.43 0.48
N ALA A 43 1.89 -20.36 1.30
CA ALA A 43 1.71 -21.20 2.49
C ALA A 43 1.63 -22.70 2.18
N ARG A 44 1.39 -23.07 0.92
CA ARG A 44 1.21 -24.45 0.47
C ARG A 44 2.35 -25.00 -0.36
N LEU A 45 3.40 -24.19 -0.61
CA LEU A 45 4.52 -24.63 -1.43
C LEU A 45 5.19 -25.87 -0.86
N GLY A 46 5.38 -25.97 0.46
CA GLY A 46 5.95 -27.16 1.08
C GLY A 46 5.08 -28.42 0.88
N GLN A 47 3.75 -28.29 0.85
CA GLN A 47 2.85 -29.41 0.58
C GLN A 47 2.91 -29.83 -0.88
N LEU A 48 2.98 -28.86 -1.81
CA LEU A 48 3.15 -29.14 -3.24
C LEU A 48 4.47 -29.87 -3.50
N THR A 49 5.57 -29.38 -2.90
CA THR A 49 6.88 -30.02 -3.03
C THR A 49 6.83 -31.46 -2.55
N ALA A 50 6.30 -31.71 -1.34
CA ALA A 50 6.17 -33.07 -0.81
C ALA A 50 5.26 -33.97 -1.68
N TYR A 51 4.18 -33.41 -2.25
CA TYR A 51 3.27 -34.13 -3.14
C TYR A 51 3.95 -34.54 -4.45
N VAL A 52 4.68 -33.62 -5.07
CA VAL A 52 5.42 -33.88 -6.32
C VAL A 52 6.59 -34.83 -6.07
N GLU A 53 7.32 -34.69 -4.96
CA GLU A 53 8.42 -35.59 -4.60
C GLU A 53 7.94 -37.02 -4.34
N ALA A 54 6.82 -37.18 -3.63
CA ALA A 54 6.19 -38.47 -3.40
C ALA A 54 5.73 -39.12 -4.72
N TRP A 55 5.06 -38.35 -5.58
CA TRP A 55 4.64 -38.82 -6.90
C TRP A 55 5.84 -39.22 -7.77
N TYR A 56 6.87 -38.38 -7.85
CA TYR A 56 8.07 -38.65 -8.67
C TYR A 56 8.80 -39.89 -8.17
N SER A 57 8.95 -40.06 -6.86
CA SER A 57 9.59 -41.24 -6.26
C SER A 57 8.86 -42.54 -6.62
N ALA A 58 7.53 -42.50 -6.73
CA ALA A 58 6.71 -43.65 -7.09
C ALA A 58 6.71 -43.96 -8.60
N THR A 59 6.99 -42.96 -9.45
CA THR A 59 6.77 -43.06 -10.91
C THR A 59 8.04 -42.89 -11.75
N ARG A 60 9.19 -42.56 -11.15
CA ARG A 60 10.45 -42.27 -11.88
C ARG A 60 10.90 -43.37 -12.85
N ASP A 61 10.64 -44.64 -12.55
CA ASP A 61 11.08 -45.78 -13.36
C ASP A 61 10.05 -46.14 -14.46
N THR A 62 8.94 -45.40 -14.55
CA THR A 62 7.83 -45.67 -15.49
C THR A 62 7.88 -44.84 -16.77
N TYR A 63 8.71 -43.79 -16.81
CA TYR A 63 8.80 -42.87 -17.95
C TYR A 63 10.03 -43.16 -18.81
N THR A 64 9.81 -43.37 -20.11
CA THR A 64 10.88 -43.62 -21.09
C THR A 64 11.28 -42.38 -21.88
N ASP A 65 10.47 -41.32 -21.82
CA ASP A 65 10.66 -40.07 -22.56
C ASP A 65 10.30 -38.85 -21.70
N ALA A 66 10.86 -37.70 -22.06
CA ALA A 66 10.66 -36.47 -21.29
C ALA A 66 9.24 -35.89 -21.43
N ASP A 67 8.59 -36.08 -22.58
CA ASP A 67 7.29 -35.48 -22.85
C ASP A 67 6.17 -36.12 -22.00
N SER A 68 6.22 -37.44 -21.81
CA SER A 68 5.31 -38.19 -20.93
C SER A 68 5.51 -37.83 -19.45
N LEU A 69 6.76 -37.60 -19.02
CA LEU A 69 7.07 -37.10 -17.68
C LEU A 69 6.51 -35.68 -17.47
N TYR A 70 6.71 -34.77 -18.44
CA TYR A 70 6.20 -33.40 -18.36
C TYR A 70 4.67 -33.33 -18.35
N GLY A 71 4.00 -34.15 -19.16
CA GLY A 71 2.54 -34.27 -19.15
C GLY A 71 2.03 -34.70 -17.78
N SER A 72 2.58 -35.81 -17.26
CA SER A 72 2.15 -36.37 -15.97
C SER A 72 2.44 -35.46 -14.78
N LEU A 73 3.59 -34.76 -14.79
CA LEU A 73 3.92 -33.75 -13.79
C LEU A 73 2.90 -32.61 -13.80
N THR A 74 2.51 -32.16 -15.00
CA THR A 74 1.49 -31.11 -15.14
C THR A 74 0.16 -31.57 -14.55
N ASP A 75 -0.29 -32.77 -14.91
CA ASP A 75 -1.56 -33.33 -14.44
C ASP A 75 -1.61 -33.43 -12.90
N ILE A 76 -0.50 -33.84 -12.27
CA ILE A 76 -0.41 -33.95 -10.81
C ILE A 76 -0.39 -32.58 -10.11
N ILE A 77 0.26 -31.58 -10.69
CA ILE A 77 0.21 -30.22 -10.15
C ILE A 77 -1.20 -29.65 -10.32
N GLU A 78 -1.86 -29.92 -11.44
CA GLU A 78 -3.24 -29.51 -11.68
C GLU A 78 -4.20 -30.18 -10.69
N ASP A 79 -4.09 -31.50 -10.50
CA ASP A 79 -4.85 -32.27 -9.51
C ASP A 79 -4.62 -31.73 -8.10
N PHE A 80 -3.38 -31.42 -7.72
CA PHE A 80 -3.09 -30.76 -6.45
C PHE A 80 -3.80 -29.41 -6.35
N VAL A 81 -3.75 -28.56 -7.39
CA VAL A 81 -4.42 -27.25 -7.37
C VAL A 81 -5.94 -27.38 -7.32
N GLU A 82 -6.52 -28.39 -7.97
CA GLU A 82 -7.96 -28.63 -8.02
C GLU A 82 -8.49 -29.28 -6.73
N GLY A 83 -7.85 -30.33 -6.25
CA GLY A 83 -8.19 -30.99 -4.97
C GLY A 83 -8.01 -30.08 -3.75
N THR A 84 -7.24 -29.01 -3.90
CA THR A 84 -7.03 -28.01 -2.85
C THR A 84 -8.02 -26.86 -2.85
N ARG A 85 -8.87 -26.77 -3.88
CA ARG A 85 -10.05 -25.92 -3.85
C ARG A 85 -11.11 -26.57 -2.96
N GLY A 86 -10.95 -26.43 -1.64
CA GLY A 86 -12.06 -26.65 -0.71
C GLY A 86 -13.28 -25.80 -1.15
N PRO A 87 -14.51 -26.18 -0.73
CA PRO A 87 -15.72 -25.44 -1.09
C PRO A 87 -15.46 -23.97 -0.87
N THR A 88 -15.53 -23.22 -1.97
CA THR A 88 -15.13 -21.83 -2.12
C THR A 88 -15.37 -21.10 -0.82
N GLN A 89 -14.30 -20.89 -0.06
CA GLN A 89 -14.39 -20.28 1.25
C GLN A 89 -15.11 -18.96 1.03
N SER A 90 -16.37 -18.92 1.46
CA SER A 90 -17.33 -17.82 1.25
C SER A 90 -16.55 -16.53 1.32
N ASN A 91 -16.45 -15.85 0.16
CA ASN A 91 -15.72 -14.60 0.01
C ASN A 91 -16.09 -13.74 1.21
N LYS A 92 -15.18 -13.63 2.21
CA LYS A 92 -15.38 -12.72 3.34
C LYS A 92 -15.82 -11.41 2.70
N PRO A 93 -17.01 -10.87 3.04
CA PRO A 93 -17.60 -9.76 2.32
C PRO A 93 -16.51 -8.71 2.19
N CYS A 94 -16.01 -8.58 0.96
CA CYS A 94 -14.81 -7.83 0.69
C CYS A 94 -15.08 -6.45 1.25
N GLN A 95 -14.23 -6.00 2.18
CA GLN A 95 -14.41 -4.75 2.90
C GLN A 95 -14.95 -3.70 1.94
N ARG A 96 -16.11 -3.11 2.27
CA ARG A 96 -16.81 -2.14 1.43
C ARG A 96 -15.85 -1.00 1.09
N THR A 97 -15.14 -1.11 -0.04
CA THR A 97 -14.38 -0.02 -0.61
C THR A 97 -15.35 0.81 -1.44
N TYR A 98 -15.14 2.13 -1.48
CA TYR A 98 -15.97 3.01 -2.31
C TYR A 98 -15.97 2.56 -3.78
N ALA A 99 -14.91 1.87 -4.25
CA ALA A 99 -14.82 1.32 -5.60
C ALA A 99 -15.85 0.22 -5.90
N ARG A 100 -16.46 -0.39 -4.87
CA ARG A 100 -17.54 -1.37 -5.00
C ARG A 100 -18.93 -0.78 -4.75
N ASP A 101 -19.07 0.54 -4.70
CA ASP A 101 -20.40 1.17 -4.69
C ASP A 101 -21.21 0.67 -5.89
N PRO A 102 -22.45 0.17 -5.70
CA PRO A 102 -23.26 -0.40 -6.77
C PRO A 102 -23.44 0.54 -7.96
N ARG A 103 -23.49 1.86 -7.72
CA ARG A 103 -23.62 2.88 -8.78
C ARG A 103 -22.37 2.91 -9.66
N ILE A 104 -21.18 2.84 -9.03
CA ILE A 104 -19.89 2.82 -9.73
C ILE A 104 -19.77 1.53 -10.54
N VAL A 105 -20.11 0.38 -9.94
CA VAL A 105 -20.04 -0.92 -10.61
C VAL A 105 -20.97 -0.96 -11.82
N ASN A 106 -22.20 -0.46 -11.68
CA ASN A 106 -23.15 -0.36 -12.80
C ASN A 106 -22.60 0.54 -13.92
N CYS A 107 -22.10 1.75 -13.61
CA CYS A 107 -21.51 2.63 -14.62
C CYS A 107 -20.30 1.98 -15.34
N GLN A 108 -19.47 1.23 -14.62
CA GLN A 108 -18.36 0.48 -15.22
C GLN A 108 -18.82 -0.62 -16.16
N GLN A 109 -19.89 -1.35 -15.80
CA GLN A 109 -20.49 -2.37 -16.65
C GLN A 109 -21.06 -1.74 -17.93
N THR A 110 -21.79 -0.63 -17.79
CA THR A 110 -22.34 0.13 -18.93
C THR A 110 -21.22 0.62 -19.86
N LEU A 111 -20.14 1.18 -19.31
CA LEU A 111 -18.97 1.59 -20.09
C LEU A 111 -18.34 0.41 -20.84
N ALA A 112 -18.20 -0.75 -20.18
CA ALA A 112 -17.68 -1.95 -20.81
C ALA A 112 -18.58 -2.48 -21.94
N THR A 113 -19.90 -2.34 -21.81
CA THR A 113 -20.86 -2.69 -22.86
C THR A 113 -20.66 -1.83 -24.10
N TYR A 114 -20.62 -0.49 -23.95
CA TYR A 114 -20.38 0.40 -25.09
C TYR A 114 -19.00 0.20 -25.70
N GLN A 115 -17.97 -0.04 -24.88
CA GLN A 115 -16.64 -0.36 -25.38
C GLN A 115 -16.62 -1.62 -26.26
N ARG A 116 -17.33 -2.68 -25.85
CA ARG A 116 -17.46 -3.90 -26.67
C ARG A 116 -18.23 -3.65 -27.95
N GLN A 117 -19.26 -2.80 -27.92
CA GLN A 117 -20.04 -2.44 -29.11
C GLN A 117 -19.17 -1.69 -30.12
N TRP A 118 -18.45 -0.66 -29.66
CA TRP A 118 -17.53 0.10 -30.51
C TRP A 118 -16.37 -0.75 -31.06
N GLN A 119 -15.85 -1.69 -30.27
CA GLN A 119 -14.82 -2.64 -30.74
C GLN A 119 -15.33 -3.55 -31.87
N LYS A 120 -16.62 -3.92 -31.87
CA LYS A 120 -17.23 -4.73 -32.93
C LYS A 120 -17.54 -3.90 -34.18
N ASN A 121 -17.88 -2.62 -34.00
CA ASN A 121 -18.16 -1.69 -35.09
C ASN A 121 -17.50 -0.32 -34.83
N PRO A 122 -16.27 -0.09 -35.31
CA PRO A 122 -15.56 1.17 -35.07
C PRO A 122 -16.23 2.42 -35.67
N GLY A 123 -17.12 2.24 -36.65
CA GLY A 123 -17.93 3.32 -37.25
C GLY A 123 -19.16 3.70 -36.43
N ASP A 124 -19.42 3.01 -35.31
CA ASP A 124 -20.51 3.33 -34.39
C ASP A 124 -20.17 4.58 -33.56
N HIS A 125 -20.47 5.75 -34.14
CA HIS A 125 -20.26 7.04 -33.49
C HIS A 125 -21.14 7.21 -32.24
N GLU A 126 -22.33 6.61 -32.20
CA GLU A 126 -23.23 6.67 -31.05
C GLU A 126 -22.64 5.94 -29.85
N ALA A 127 -22.12 4.71 -30.04
CA ALA A 127 -21.43 3.99 -28.99
C ALA A 127 -20.21 4.76 -28.47
N ARG A 128 -19.45 5.42 -29.35
CA ARG A 128 -18.30 6.25 -28.97
C ARG A 128 -18.71 7.45 -28.11
N GLU A 129 -19.72 8.20 -28.52
CA GLU A 129 -20.21 9.35 -27.74
C GLU A 129 -20.78 8.90 -26.39
N ALA A 130 -21.54 7.80 -26.36
CA ALA A 130 -22.04 7.21 -25.14
C ALA A 130 -20.91 6.80 -24.18
N MET A 131 -19.81 6.22 -24.67
CA MET A 131 -18.63 5.93 -23.84
C MET A 131 -18.08 7.18 -23.17
N VAL A 132 -17.94 8.29 -23.91
CA VAL A 132 -17.41 9.55 -23.38
C VAL A 132 -18.33 10.10 -22.27
N VAL A 133 -19.64 10.09 -22.51
CA VAL A 133 -20.64 10.55 -21.52
C VAL A 133 -20.59 9.69 -20.26
N VAL A 134 -20.59 8.35 -20.40
CA VAL A 134 -20.53 7.42 -19.26
C VAL A 134 -19.21 7.54 -18.51
N ALA A 135 -18.08 7.73 -19.21
CA ALA A 135 -16.78 7.90 -18.57
C ALA A 135 -16.70 9.20 -17.75
N ARG A 136 -17.28 10.29 -18.25
CA ARG A 136 -17.40 11.55 -17.50
C ARG A 136 -18.27 11.36 -16.26
N HIS A 137 -19.45 10.78 -16.42
CA HIS A 137 -20.36 10.51 -15.31
C HIS A 137 -19.73 9.58 -14.25
N LEU A 138 -19.01 8.54 -14.67
CA LEU A 138 -18.27 7.66 -13.76
C LEU A 138 -17.20 8.41 -12.96
N THR A 139 -16.57 9.43 -13.54
CA THR A 139 -15.57 10.26 -12.85
C THR A 139 -16.22 11.12 -11.77
N GLU A 140 -17.31 11.80 -12.11
CA GLU A 140 -18.11 12.61 -11.17
C GLU A 140 -18.64 11.74 -10.02
N LEU A 141 -19.24 10.60 -10.35
CA LEU A 141 -19.76 9.65 -9.38
C LEU A 141 -18.67 9.12 -8.44
N ARG A 142 -17.47 8.81 -8.98
CA ARG A 142 -16.33 8.41 -8.15
C ARG A 142 -15.91 9.50 -7.17
N GLN A 143 -15.95 10.76 -7.57
CA GLN A 143 -15.63 11.89 -6.68
C GLN A 143 -16.70 12.05 -5.58
N GLU A 144 -17.98 11.98 -5.94
CA GLU A 144 -19.10 12.06 -5.00
C GLU A 144 -19.02 10.95 -3.94
N VAL A 145 -18.94 9.68 -4.37
CA VAL A 145 -18.87 8.52 -3.48
C VAL A 145 -17.62 8.61 -2.60
N ARG A 146 -16.47 9.02 -3.17
CA ARG A 146 -15.24 9.19 -2.40
C ARG A 146 -15.39 10.27 -1.34
N LYS A 147 -16.07 11.39 -1.64
CA LYS A 147 -16.33 12.46 -0.68
C LYS A 147 -17.18 11.98 0.49
N ILE A 148 -18.25 11.22 0.21
CA ILE A 148 -19.09 10.60 1.24
C ILE A 148 -18.25 9.68 2.14
N TYR A 149 -17.51 8.76 1.53
CA TYR A 149 -16.65 7.82 2.27
C TYR A 149 -15.57 8.54 3.10
N TRP A 150 -14.99 9.61 2.57
CA TRP A 150 -14.01 10.44 3.26
C TRP A 150 -14.61 11.15 4.47
N ASN A 151 -15.81 11.71 4.34
CA ASN A 151 -16.52 12.34 5.45
C ASN A 151 -16.85 11.32 6.55
N ASP A 152 -17.31 10.13 6.18
CA ASP A 152 -17.57 9.04 7.14
C ASP A 152 -16.29 8.60 7.87
N PHE A 153 -15.17 8.52 7.15
CA PHE A 153 -13.86 8.24 7.73
C PHE A 153 -13.45 9.33 8.73
N LEU A 154 -13.55 10.60 8.36
CA LEU A 154 -13.23 11.72 9.25
C LEU A 154 -14.14 11.75 10.48
N ALA A 155 -15.42 11.45 10.32
CA ALA A 155 -16.36 11.35 11.44
C ALA A 155 -15.91 10.27 12.45
N LYS A 156 -15.52 9.09 11.96
CA LYS A 156 -14.97 8.01 12.81
C LYS A 156 -13.70 8.44 13.53
N VAL A 157 -12.73 9.03 12.81
CA VAL A 157 -11.48 9.51 13.41
C VAL A 157 -11.76 10.56 14.49
N ARG A 158 -12.67 11.51 14.27
CA ARG A 158 -13.04 12.54 15.26
C ARG A 158 -13.72 11.98 16.51
N GLN A 159 -14.49 10.90 16.37
CA GLN A 159 -15.16 10.24 17.50
C GLN A 159 -14.21 9.35 18.31
N THR A 160 -13.02 9.06 17.77
CA THR A 160 -12.07 8.14 18.36
C THR A 160 -11.28 8.81 19.48
N LYS A 161 -11.20 8.16 20.65
CA LYS A 161 -10.50 8.72 21.83
C LYS A 161 -9.05 8.25 21.96
N SER A 162 -8.64 7.21 21.24
CA SER A 162 -7.29 6.65 21.32
C SER A 162 -6.52 6.78 20.01
N LEU A 163 -5.22 7.04 20.12
CA LEU A 163 -4.33 7.10 18.95
C LEU A 163 -4.23 5.75 18.23
N GLN A 164 -4.35 4.64 18.97
CA GLN A 164 -4.28 3.29 18.42
C GLN A 164 -5.44 3.01 17.46
N GLU A 165 -6.67 3.37 17.83
CA GLU A 165 -7.86 3.20 16.98
C GLU A 165 -7.82 4.13 15.76
N VAL A 166 -7.32 5.36 15.92
CA VAL A 166 -7.07 6.25 14.77
C VAL A 166 -6.13 5.56 13.77
N TRP A 167 -5.02 4.98 14.26
CA TRP A 167 -4.10 4.22 13.42
C TRP A 167 -4.75 3.00 12.77
N GLN A 168 -5.64 2.29 13.47
CA GLN A 168 -6.39 1.19 12.89
C GLN A 168 -7.29 1.65 11.75
N HIS A 169 -8.02 2.76 11.92
CA HIS A 169 -8.86 3.33 10.85
C HIS A 169 -8.03 3.77 9.64
N VAL A 170 -6.89 4.45 9.86
CA VAL A 170 -5.97 4.84 8.79
C VAL A 170 -5.46 3.61 8.04
N ASN A 171 -5.05 2.56 8.75
CA ASN A 171 -4.57 1.32 8.15
C ASN A 171 -5.67 0.54 7.41
N GLN A 172 -6.92 0.61 7.86
CA GLN A 172 -8.06 0.03 7.15
C GLN A 172 -8.29 0.72 5.80
N VAL A 173 -8.22 2.05 5.74
CA VAL A 173 -8.40 2.82 4.48
C VAL A 173 -7.21 2.65 3.55
N ARG A 174 -5.98 2.64 4.09
CA ARG A 174 -4.76 2.38 3.32
C ARG A 174 -4.76 0.97 2.70
N GLY A 175 -5.47 0.03 3.31
CA GLY A 175 -5.51 -1.37 2.89
C GLY A 175 -4.23 -2.13 3.24
N LYS A 176 -4.29 -3.47 3.14
CA LYS A 176 -3.12 -4.35 3.38
C LYS A 176 -2.08 -4.32 2.25
N ASN A 177 -2.44 -3.77 1.09
CA ASN A 177 -1.59 -3.79 -0.08
C ASN A 177 -0.66 -2.59 -0.08
N ARG A 178 0.61 -2.83 0.28
CA ARG A 178 1.74 -1.90 0.20
C ARG A 178 2.11 -1.45 -1.22
N ARG A 179 1.23 -1.60 -2.22
CA ARG A 179 1.50 -1.05 -3.56
C ARG A 179 1.10 0.42 -3.53
N PRO A 180 2.03 1.37 -3.70
CA PRO A 180 1.67 2.76 -3.80
C PRO A 180 0.74 2.89 -5.02
N THR A 181 -0.52 3.25 -4.80
CA THR A 181 -1.33 3.86 -5.85
C THR A 181 -0.54 5.04 -6.41
N CYS A 182 -0.47 5.19 -7.74
CA CYS A 182 0.10 6.34 -8.43
C CYS A 182 -0.64 7.63 -8.04
N THR A 183 -0.34 8.10 -6.84
CA THR A 183 -0.72 9.32 -6.14
C THR A 183 0.60 9.85 -5.56
N PRO A 184 0.74 11.16 -5.32
CA PRO A 184 2.02 11.74 -4.88
C PRO A 184 2.55 10.92 -3.71
N ASP A 185 3.86 10.65 -3.75
CA ASP A 185 4.55 9.78 -2.81
C ASP A 185 3.99 9.97 -1.40
N PRO A 186 3.32 8.96 -0.82
CA PRO A 186 2.72 9.06 0.50
C PRO A 186 3.75 9.45 1.57
N ALA A 187 5.03 9.11 1.38
CA ALA A 187 6.11 9.55 2.25
C ALA A 187 6.34 11.06 2.10
N ALA A 188 6.44 11.57 0.86
CA ALA A 188 6.52 13.00 0.60
C ALA A 188 5.32 13.77 1.16
N LYS A 189 4.08 13.28 1.01
CA LYS A 189 2.90 13.96 1.56
C LYS A 189 2.86 13.89 3.09
N ALA A 190 3.28 12.78 3.69
CA ALA A 190 3.42 12.68 5.14
C ALA A 190 4.51 13.62 5.66
N GLN A 191 5.64 13.73 4.96
CA GLN A 191 6.70 14.70 5.29
C GLN A 191 6.20 16.13 5.18
N GLU A 192 5.46 16.47 4.12
CA GLU A 192 4.82 17.78 3.95
C GLU A 192 3.92 18.10 5.15
N LEU A 193 3.02 17.20 5.53
CA LEU A 193 2.14 17.38 6.68
C LEU A 193 2.91 17.48 8.01
N MET A 194 4.00 16.73 8.17
CA MET A 194 4.88 16.83 9.35
C MET A 194 5.62 18.16 9.39
N HIS A 195 6.05 18.69 8.23
CA HIS A 195 6.67 20.00 8.12
C HIS A 195 5.66 21.11 8.42
N ASP A 196 4.44 21.02 7.90
CA ASP A 196 3.36 21.96 8.19
C ASP A 196 3.02 21.96 9.68
N TRP A 197 2.89 20.78 10.28
CA TRP A 197 2.64 20.65 11.72
C TRP A 197 3.79 21.19 12.56
N LYS A 198 5.04 20.92 12.16
CA LYS A 198 6.24 21.48 12.81
C LYS A 198 6.28 23.00 12.70
N GLY A 199 5.89 23.56 11.55
CA GLY A 199 5.77 25.00 11.33
C GLY A 199 4.68 25.61 12.20
N ALA A 200 3.48 25.03 12.21
CA ALA A 200 2.35 25.47 13.02
C ALA A 200 2.62 25.35 14.53
N SER A 201 3.39 24.33 14.94
CA SER A 201 3.77 24.10 16.35
C SER A 201 5.04 24.84 16.76
N SER A 202 5.69 25.56 15.83
CA SER A 202 6.86 26.37 16.15
C SER A 202 6.48 27.61 16.96
N LEU A 203 7.42 28.19 17.70
CA LEU A 203 7.17 29.40 18.47
C LEU A 203 6.68 30.55 17.58
N SER A 204 7.16 30.62 16.34
CA SER A 204 6.71 31.57 15.31
C SER A 204 5.33 31.26 14.72
N GLY A 205 4.86 30.01 14.81
CA GLY A 205 3.55 29.56 14.34
C GLY A 205 2.42 29.78 15.36
N LEU A 206 2.75 30.08 16.62
CA LEU A 206 1.76 30.37 17.66
C LEU A 206 1.08 31.72 17.41
N PRO A 207 -0.19 31.90 17.83
CA PRO A 207 -0.81 33.22 17.90
C PRO A 207 0.04 34.24 18.66
N ARG A 208 0.10 35.48 18.18
CA ARG A 208 0.99 36.54 18.70
C ARG A 208 0.90 36.73 20.23
N HIS A 209 -0.31 36.70 20.79
CA HIS A 209 -0.51 36.82 22.24
C HIS A 209 0.16 35.69 23.05
N HIS A 210 0.20 34.47 22.52
CA HIS A 210 0.91 33.35 23.16
C HIS A 210 2.43 33.49 23.04
N GLN A 211 2.92 34.06 21.93
CA GLN A 211 4.35 34.36 21.78
C GLN A 211 4.82 35.41 22.79
N GLU A 212 4.05 36.49 22.93
CA GLU A 212 4.31 37.58 23.87
C GLU A 212 4.25 37.08 25.33
N GLU A 213 3.27 36.25 25.67
CA GLU A 213 3.18 35.63 27.01
C GLU A 213 4.40 34.73 27.30
N LEU A 214 4.84 33.91 26.33
CA LEU A 214 6.04 33.09 26.47
C LEU A 214 7.32 33.93 26.64
N ALA A 215 7.43 35.06 25.92
CA ALA A 215 8.55 35.99 26.06
C ALA A 215 8.56 36.64 27.45
N ASN A 216 7.40 37.09 27.93
CA ASN A 216 7.23 37.64 29.28
C ASN A 216 7.60 36.62 30.36
N GLN A 217 7.18 35.35 30.21
CA GLN A 217 7.54 34.28 31.14
C GLN A 217 9.04 33.96 31.14
N ARG A 218 9.73 34.09 30.00
CA ARG A 218 11.19 33.94 29.93
C ARG A 218 11.90 35.09 30.63
N GLN A 219 11.40 36.31 30.49
CA GLN A 219 11.97 37.47 31.17
C GLN A 219 11.77 37.37 32.69
N ARG A 220 10.55 37.09 33.15
CA ARG A 220 10.27 36.88 34.58
C ARG A 220 11.14 35.80 35.21
N ARG A 221 11.40 34.70 34.48
CA ARG A 221 12.30 33.65 34.95
C ARG A 221 13.74 34.13 35.10
N ARG A 222 14.26 34.88 34.14
CA ARG A 222 15.61 35.49 34.24
C ARG A 222 15.72 36.47 35.40
N ASP A 223 14.71 37.31 35.58
CA ASP A 223 14.73 38.31 36.64
C ASP A 223 14.72 37.63 38.02
N LEU A 224 13.90 36.58 38.21
CA LEU A 224 13.89 35.74 39.40
C LEU A 224 15.25 35.04 39.64
N VAL A 225 15.90 34.57 38.57
CA VAL A 225 17.23 33.98 38.63
C VAL A 225 18.26 34.97 39.15
N HIS A 226 18.34 36.15 38.53
CA HIS A 226 19.27 37.19 38.95
C HIS A 226 19.02 37.66 40.38
N GLN A 227 17.75 37.80 40.79
CA GLN A 227 17.41 38.26 42.12
C GLN A 227 17.80 37.25 43.21
N ASN A 228 17.67 35.95 42.93
CA ASN A 228 18.09 34.88 43.85
C ASN A 228 19.63 34.74 43.91
N VAL A 229 20.34 34.95 42.79
CA VAL A 229 21.83 34.92 42.75
C VAL A 229 22.45 36.09 43.53
N ILE A 230 21.76 37.23 43.65
CA ILE A 230 22.28 38.42 44.35
C ILE A 230 22.07 38.35 45.88
N LEU A 231 21.19 37.48 46.38
CA LEU A 231 20.84 37.40 47.81
C LEU A 231 21.73 36.45 48.63
N GLU A 232 22.69 35.74 48.03
CA GLU A 232 23.60 34.84 48.74
C GLU A 232 25.03 35.40 48.77
N ASP A 233 25.44 35.91 49.94
CA ASP A 233 26.82 36.25 50.28
C ASP A 233 27.30 35.44 51.51
N ASP A 234 28.59 35.10 51.47
CA ASP A 234 29.49 34.73 52.57
C ASP A 234 29.43 33.36 53.28
N THR A 235 29.07 32.27 52.59
CA THR A 235 29.52 30.94 53.04
C THR A 235 30.28 30.21 51.92
N CYS A 236 31.52 29.81 52.21
CA CYS A 236 32.46 29.19 51.25
C CYS A 236 32.05 27.78 50.78
N VAL A 237 30.85 27.63 50.22
CA VAL A 237 30.38 26.41 49.57
C VAL A 237 30.65 26.52 48.07
N ALA A 238 31.20 25.45 47.48
CA ALA A 238 31.56 25.44 46.08
C ALA A 238 30.31 25.48 45.17
N ILE A 239 30.28 26.45 44.27
CA ILE A 239 29.24 26.58 43.24
C ILE A 239 29.33 25.37 42.28
N THR A 240 28.21 24.68 42.12
CA THR A 240 28.02 23.48 41.29
C THR A 240 27.75 23.82 39.82
N HIS A 241 28.00 22.87 38.91
CA HIS A 241 27.80 23.02 37.47
C HIS A 241 26.37 23.48 37.09
N ASP A 242 25.38 23.13 37.91
CA ASP A 242 23.98 23.47 37.67
C ASP A 242 23.63 24.92 38.09
N GLU A 243 24.38 25.51 39.02
CA GLU A 243 24.30 26.94 39.38
C GLU A 243 24.94 27.83 38.29
N LEU A 244 25.95 27.31 37.58
CA LEU A 244 26.54 27.96 36.39
C LEU A 244 25.60 28.00 35.16
N LEU A 245 24.64 27.08 35.03
CA LEU A 245 23.60 27.12 33.98
C LEU A 245 22.41 28.05 34.34
N TYR A 246 22.35 28.48 35.60
CA TYR A 246 21.37 29.45 36.10
C TYR A 246 21.78 30.88 35.70
N ALA A 247 23.07 31.25 35.75
CA ALA A 247 23.50 32.63 35.51
C ALA A 247 23.61 33.09 34.04
N VAL A 248 23.75 32.17 33.07
CA VAL A 248 24.00 32.50 31.65
C VAL A 248 22.71 32.57 30.80
N LYS A 249 21.57 32.15 31.35
CA LYS A 249 20.25 32.31 30.71
C LYS A 249 19.65 33.67 30.98
#